data_AF-A0A0Q6VTS9-F1
#
_entry.id   AF-A0A0Q6VTS9-F1
#
_cell.length_a   1.000
_cell.length_b   1.000
_cell.length_c   1.000
_cell.angle_alpha   90.00
_cell.angle_beta   90.00
_cell.angle_gamma   90.00
#
_symmetry.space_group_name_H-M   'P 1'
#
loop_
_entity.id
_entity.type
_entity.pdbx_description
1 polymer ?
#
loop_
_entity_poly.entity_id
_entity_poly.type
_entity_poly.pdbx_seq_one_letter_code
_entity_poly.pdbx_strand_id
1 'polypeptide(L)'
;MKAVIPTAAALASAAVLGLCAAGAQAANVLVVLSDASTLALRGQRVYETGFYANELMQPVKKLMDAGHSITFATPLGKAPAVDRNSLDASLFGGEAAMREHLALLAQLKLTSVSASPVLSLARVEQGGYAQYDAVYIPGGHAPMQDLIRSPAVGRLLAHFHSSAKPTALVCHGPAALVAALDRPEAFVAKLESGARVDGKGWIYAGYRMTVISNAEEEAGKGYLNGGVMKLTPQTALERAGGKYSSGPNWAPHIVSDRELITGQNPASAVGVADLLLARLPAAALNTTK
;
A
#
# COMPACT_ATOMS: atom_id res chain seq x y z
N MET A 1 14.33 74.39 -47.10
CA MET A 1 14.48 73.88 -45.73
C MET A 1 13.12 73.55 -45.15
N LYS A 2 12.76 72.27 -45.06
CA LYS A 2 11.79 71.72 -44.10
C LYS A 2 12.02 70.20 -44.10
N ALA A 3 12.52 69.71 -42.96
CA ALA A 3 12.81 68.31 -42.71
C ALA A 3 11.51 67.56 -42.39
N VAL A 4 11.40 66.31 -42.86
CA VAL A 4 10.46 65.33 -42.29
C VAL A 4 11.18 64.00 -42.15
N ILE A 5 11.00 63.43 -40.96
CA ILE A 5 11.68 62.32 -40.28
C ILE A 5 11.24 60.96 -40.86
N PRO A 6 12.11 59.92 -40.88
CA PRO A 6 11.71 58.59 -41.34
C PRO A 6 10.94 57.84 -40.25
N THR A 7 9.83 57.21 -40.62
CA THR A 7 9.07 56.28 -39.78
C THR A 7 9.76 54.91 -39.78
N ALA A 8 10.23 54.48 -38.61
CA ALA A 8 10.72 53.14 -38.36
C ALA A 8 9.55 52.13 -38.39
N ALA A 9 9.68 51.08 -39.20
CA ALA A 9 8.77 49.94 -39.19
C ALA A 9 9.09 49.04 -37.99
N ALA A 10 8.15 48.90 -37.05
CA ALA A 10 8.25 47.95 -35.96
C ALA A 10 7.77 46.57 -36.42
N LEU A 11 8.68 45.59 -36.48
CA LEU A 11 8.32 44.17 -36.55
C LEU A 11 7.79 43.73 -35.18
N ALA A 12 6.50 43.40 -35.10
CA ALA A 12 5.94 42.71 -33.94
C ALA A 12 6.08 41.19 -34.14
N SER A 13 7.10 40.59 -33.54
CA SER A 13 7.16 39.13 -33.36
C SER A 13 6.20 38.72 -32.24
N ALA A 14 5.06 38.15 -32.60
CA ALA A 14 4.16 37.51 -31.65
C ALA A 14 4.77 36.18 -31.20
N ALA A 15 5.41 36.16 -30.03
CA ALA A 15 5.79 34.91 -29.36
C ALA A 15 4.51 34.26 -28.79
N VAL A 16 4.04 33.19 -29.44
CA VAL A 16 3.02 32.32 -28.87
C VAL A 16 3.68 31.47 -27.79
N LEU A 17 3.60 31.91 -26.54
CA LEU A 17 3.83 31.08 -25.37
C LEU A 17 2.67 30.09 -25.27
N GLY A 18 2.84 28.91 -25.84
CA GLY A 18 1.99 27.77 -25.56
C GLY A 18 2.23 27.33 -24.11
N LEU A 19 1.42 27.83 -23.17
CA LEU A 19 1.26 27.18 -21.88
C LEU A 19 0.59 25.83 -22.15
N CYS A 20 1.37 24.75 -22.16
CA CYS A 20 0.81 23.43 -21.87
C CYS A 20 0.31 23.46 -20.43
N ALA A 21 -0.96 23.79 -20.25
CA ALA A 21 -1.66 23.46 -19.01
C ALA A 21 -1.71 21.93 -18.94
N ALA A 22 -0.75 21.33 -18.23
CA ALA A 22 -0.89 19.94 -17.81
C ALA A 22 -2.15 19.89 -16.94
N GLY A 23 -3.23 19.35 -17.50
CA GLY A 23 -4.45 19.09 -16.73
C GLY A 23 -4.08 18.22 -15.55
N ALA A 24 -4.21 18.76 -14.34
CA ALA A 24 -3.99 18.07 -13.08
C ALA A 24 -5.05 16.97 -12.91
N GLN A 25 -4.84 15.82 -13.55
CA GLN A 25 -5.75 14.68 -13.49
C GLN A 25 -5.56 13.97 -12.15
N ALA A 26 -6.67 13.72 -11.46
CA ALA A 26 -6.67 12.91 -10.25
C ALA A 26 -6.06 11.54 -10.52
N ALA A 27 -5.01 11.19 -9.77
CA ALA A 27 -4.46 9.84 -9.80
C ALA A 27 -5.48 8.79 -9.32
N ASN A 28 -5.34 7.57 -9.83
CA ASN A 28 -6.11 6.39 -9.42
C ASN A 28 -5.21 5.43 -8.63
N VAL A 29 -5.47 5.27 -7.34
CA VAL A 29 -4.70 4.40 -6.45
C VAL A 29 -5.46 3.10 -6.23
N LEU A 30 -4.81 1.98 -6.53
CA LEU A 30 -5.32 0.65 -6.23
C LEU A 30 -4.94 0.28 -4.78
N VAL A 31 -5.93 0.05 -3.93
CA VAL A 31 -5.73 -0.44 -2.56
C VAL A 31 -6.03 -1.94 -2.53
N VAL A 32 -5.03 -2.76 -2.22
CA VAL A 32 -5.17 -4.22 -2.16
C VAL A 32 -5.27 -4.69 -0.72
N LEU A 33 -6.33 -5.41 -0.41
CA LEU A 33 -6.66 -5.97 0.90
C LEU A 33 -6.69 -7.50 0.83
N SER A 34 -6.56 -8.16 1.98
CA SER A 34 -6.70 -9.61 2.09
C SER A 34 -8.19 -10.02 1.99
N ASP A 35 -8.45 -11.19 1.41
CA ASP A 35 -9.76 -11.86 1.54
C ASP A 35 -9.92 -12.56 2.90
N ALA A 36 -8.80 -12.84 3.57
CA ALA A 36 -8.78 -13.59 4.80
C ALA A 36 -9.22 -12.74 5.99
N SER A 37 -10.04 -13.33 6.86
CA SER A 37 -10.38 -12.79 8.18
C SER A 37 -9.69 -13.57 9.31
N THR A 38 -8.82 -14.51 8.96
CA THR A 38 -8.12 -15.36 9.93
C THR A 38 -6.70 -15.63 9.47
N LEU A 39 -5.82 -15.93 10.43
CA LEU A 39 -4.46 -16.40 10.20
C LEU A 39 -4.28 -17.76 10.88
N ALA A 40 -3.86 -18.76 10.10
CA ALA A 40 -3.48 -20.06 10.64
C ALA A 40 -2.12 -19.97 11.35
N LEU A 41 -2.12 -20.29 12.64
CA LEU A 41 -0.94 -20.30 13.51
C LEU A 41 -0.34 -21.70 13.64
N ARG A 42 0.80 -21.81 14.33
CA ARG A 42 1.39 -23.10 14.72
C ARG A 42 0.45 -23.88 15.64
N GLY A 43 0.56 -25.21 15.61
CA GLY A 43 -0.24 -26.10 16.46
C GLY A 43 -1.73 -26.08 16.13
N GLN A 44 -2.08 -25.85 14.85
CA GLN A 44 -3.46 -25.82 14.34
C GLN A 44 -4.37 -24.77 15.00
N ARG A 45 -3.78 -23.75 15.64
CA ARG A 45 -4.52 -22.59 16.16
C ARG A 45 -4.87 -21.64 15.01
N VAL A 46 -5.93 -20.85 15.23
CA VAL A 46 -6.40 -19.82 14.30
C VAL A 46 -6.53 -18.51 15.06
N TYR A 47 -6.06 -17.43 14.45
CA TYR A 47 -6.17 -16.07 14.97
C TYR A 47 -7.13 -15.26 14.09
N GLU A 48 -8.18 -14.71 14.67
CA GLU A 48 -9.10 -13.79 13.98
C GLU A 48 -8.39 -12.46 13.73
N THR A 49 -8.42 -12.00 12.49
CA THR A 49 -7.68 -10.81 12.04
C THR A 49 -8.35 -10.17 10.82
N GLY A 50 -7.66 -9.23 10.20
CA GLY A 50 -8.12 -8.46 9.07
C GLY A 50 -7.07 -7.40 8.72
N PHE A 51 -7.52 -6.35 8.05
CA PHE A 51 -6.70 -5.14 7.91
C PHE A 51 -6.72 -4.33 9.21
N TYR A 52 -5.63 -3.62 9.49
CA TYR A 52 -5.61 -2.62 10.54
C TYR A 52 -6.32 -1.34 10.09
N ALA A 53 -7.32 -0.89 10.86
CA ALA A 53 -8.22 0.19 10.46
C ALA A 53 -7.48 1.52 10.26
N ASN A 54 -6.53 1.88 11.11
CA ASN A 54 -5.73 3.10 10.95
C ASN A 54 -4.80 2.99 9.72
N GLU A 55 -4.19 1.82 9.51
CA GLU A 55 -3.30 1.56 8.37
C GLU A 55 -4.02 1.64 7.03
N LEU A 56 -5.30 1.25 6.96
CA LEU A 56 -6.10 1.46 5.77
C LEU A 56 -6.60 2.91 5.69
N MET A 57 -7.31 3.37 6.72
CA MET A 57 -8.17 4.53 6.59
C MET A 57 -7.43 5.86 6.68
N GLN A 58 -6.34 5.98 7.44
CA GLN A 58 -5.57 7.23 7.45
C GLN A 58 -4.94 7.52 6.08
N PRO A 59 -4.29 6.54 5.40
CA PRO A 59 -3.81 6.73 4.03
C PRO A 59 -4.94 6.96 3.02
N VAL A 60 -6.02 6.17 3.06
CA VAL A 60 -7.17 6.35 2.16
C VAL A 60 -7.76 7.75 2.28
N LYS A 61 -8.02 8.22 3.51
CA LYS A 61 -8.53 9.57 3.74
C LYS A 61 -7.59 10.63 3.18
N LYS A 62 -6.28 10.52 3.43
CA LYS A 62 -5.28 11.45 2.89
C LYS A 62 -5.29 11.52 1.37
N LEU A 63 -5.35 10.37 0.71
CA LEU A 63 -5.40 10.29 -0.76
C LEU A 63 -6.70 10.91 -1.31
N MET A 64 -7.84 10.62 -0.67
CA MET A 64 -9.14 11.19 -1.05
C MET A 64 -9.21 12.71 -0.81
N ASP A 65 -8.69 13.19 0.33
CA ASP A 65 -8.62 14.61 0.67
C ASP A 65 -7.71 15.38 -0.32
N ALA A 66 -6.70 14.70 -0.88
CA ALA A 66 -5.85 15.22 -1.95
C ALA A 66 -6.50 15.16 -3.34
N GLY A 67 -7.73 14.67 -3.46
CA GLY A 67 -8.49 14.61 -4.70
C GLY A 67 -8.23 13.37 -5.57
N HIS A 68 -7.54 12.34 -5.05
CA HIS A 68 -7.30 11.10 -5.78
C HIS A 68 -8.47 10.11 -5.68
N SER A 69 -8.61 9.29 -6.72
CA SER A 69 -9.59 8.20 -6.74
C SER A 69 -8.99 6.93 -6.16
N ILE A 70 -9.80 6.18 -5.41
CA ILE A 70 -9.40 4.92 -4.79
C ILE A 70 -10.21 3.78 -5.37
N THR A 71 -9.53 2.75 -5.87
CA THR A 71 -10.13 1.47 -6.20
C THR A 71 -9.69 0.43 -5.18
N PHE A 72 -10.63 -0.28 -4.57
CA PHE A 72 -10.30 -1.35 -3.62
C PHE A 72 -10.36 -2.71 -4.31
N ALA A 73 -9.45 -3.60 -3.97
CA ALA A 73 -9.46 -4.96 -4.46
C ALA A 73 -8.99 -5.97 -3.40
N THR A 74 -9.46 -7.21 -3.53
CA THR A 74 -8.95 -8.38 -2.83
C THR A 74 -8.72 -9.51 -3.83
N PRO A 75 -7.97 -10.58 -3.51
CA PRO A 75 -7.71 -11.65 -4.48
C PRO A 75 -8.97 -12.22 -5.16
N LEU A 76 -10.03 -12.46 -4.40
CA LEU A 76 -11.29 -13.07 -4.84
C LEU A 76 -12.46 -12.07 -4.90
N GLY A 77 -12.25 -10.81 -4.52
CA GLY A 77 -13.30 -9.78 -4.47
C GLY A 77 -14.26 -9.95 -3.29
N LYS A 78 -13.84 -10.60 -2.20
CA LYS A 78 -14.63 -10.67 -0.97
C LYS A 78 -14.48 -9.39 -0.15
N ALA A 79 -15.53 -9.03 0.58
CA ALA A 79 -15.47 -7.93 1.53
C ALA A 79 -14.38 -8.20 2.59
N PRO A 80 -13.37 -7.33 2.73
CA PRO A 80 -12.29 -7.52 3.69
C PRO A 80 -12.79 -7.32 5.13
N ALA A 81 -12.15 -7.99 6.09
CA ALA A 81 -12.45 -7.88 7.51
C ALA A 81 -11.53 -6.87 8.21
N VAL A 82 -12.05 -6.19 9.23
CA VAL A 82 -11.25 -5.33 10.12
C VAL A 82 -10.65 -6.19 11.24
N ASP A 83 -9.37 -6.02 11.54
CA ASP A 83 -8.78 -6.57 12.75
C ASP A 83 -9.27 -5.77 13.97
N ARG A 84 -9.91 -6.44 14.93
CA ARG A 84 -10.51 -5.79 16.11
C ARG A 84 -9.47 -5.11 17.01
N ASN A 85 -8.22 -5.57 17.01
CA ASN A 85 -7.15 -4.96 17.79
C ASN A 85 -6.70 -3.61 17.23
N SER A 86 -7.09 -3.29 15.98
CA SER A 86 -6.84 -1.98 15.38
C SER A 86 -7.89 -0.92 15.74
N LEU A 87 -8.95 -1.30 16.46
CA LEU A 87 -9.99 -0.39 16.94
C LEU A 87 -9.57 0.27 18.25
N ASP A 88 -8.44 0.98 18.21
CA ASP A 88 -7.83 1.66 19.34
C ASP A 88 -7.55 3.12 18.97
N ALA A 89 -8.12 4.06 19.75
CA ALA A 89 -8.00 5.49 19.51
C ALA A 89 -6.55 6.00 19.49
N SER A 90 -5.64 5.34 20.23
CA SER A 90 -4.21 5.72 20.25
C SER A 90 -3.54 5.54 18.88
N LEU A 91 -4.00 4.58 18.07
CA LEU A 91 -3.52 4.36 16.70
C LEU A 91 -3.98 5.46 15.72
N PHE A 92 -5.02 6.21 16.08
CA PHE A 92 -5.57 7.29 15.27
C PHE A 92 -5.13 8.68 15.71
N GLY A 93 -4.45 8.80 16.87
CA GLY A 93 -4.17 10.09 17.51
C GLY A 93 -5.34 10.65 18.34
N GLY A 94 -6.34 9.82 18.68
CA GLY A 94 -7.45 10.15 19.56
C GLY A 94 -8.82 9.72 19.04
N GLU A 95 -9.81 9.75 19.95
CA GLU A 95 -11.19 9.29 19.72
C GLU A 95 -11.89 10.01 18.54
N ALA A 96 -11.67 11.33 18.42
CA ALA A 96 -12.28 12.11 17.35
C ALA A 96 -11.79 11.68 15.98
N ALA A 97 -10.47 11.50 15.84
CA ALA A 97 -9.85 11.03 14.61
C ALA A 97 -10.31 9.60 14.28
N MET A 98 -10.31 8.69 15.26
CA MET A 98 -10.81 7.32 15.05
C MET A 98 -12.25 7.32 14.54
N ARG A 99 -13.14 8.06 15.18
CA ARG A 99 -14.56 8.15 14.78
C ARG A 99 -14.73 8.65 13.36
N GLU A 100 -13.97 9.68 12.95
CA GLU A 100 -14.00 10.20 11.57
C GLU A 100 -13.60 9.12 10.55
N HIS A 101 -12.49 8.43 10.79
CA HIS A 101 -11.98 7.41 9.87
C HIS A 101 -12.91 6.18 9.79
N LEU A 102 -13.50 5.76 10.91
CA LEU A 102 -14.48 4.67 10.92
C LEU A 102 -15.80 5.06 10.27
N ALA A 103 -16.23 6.32 10.38
CA ALA A 103 -17.39 6.82 9.64
C ALA A 103 -17.14 6.77 8.12
N LEU A 104 -15.96 7.17 7.66
CA LEU A 104 -15.57 7.04 6.26
C LEU A 104 -15.53 5.57 5.81
N LEU A 105 -14.95 4.67 6.62
CA LEU A 105 -14.96 3.23 6.34
C LEU A 105 -16.38 2.69 6.15
N ALA A 106 -17.31 3.08 7.02
CA ALA A 106 -18.72 2.70 6.93
C ALA A 106 -19.40 3.29 5.69
N GLN A 107 -19.11 4.55 5.34
CA GLN A 107 -19.63 5.21 4.13
C GLN A 107 -19.17 4.50 2.85
N LEU A 108 -17.92 4.04 2.80
CA LEU A 108 -17.37 3.25 1.69
C LEU A 108 -17.92 1.82 1.63
N LYS A 109 -18.60 1.36 2.69
CA LYS A 109 -19.20 0.02 2.81
C LYS A 109 -18.20 -1.13 2.61
N LEU A 110 -16.90 -0.92 2.85
CA LEU A 110 -15.85 -1.91 2.51
C LEU A 110 -16.07 -3.27 3.16
N THR A 111 -16.56 -3.30 4.39
CA THR A 111 -16.80 -4.54 5.15
C THR A 111 -18.19 -5.15 4.90
N SER A 112 -19.01 -4.54 4.03
CA SER A 112 -20.34 -5.04 3.72
C SER A 112 -20.28 -6.23 2.76
N VAL A 113 -20.75 -7.40 3.21
CA VAL A 113 -20.78 -8.61 2.36
C VAL A 113 -21.58 -8.42 1.07
N SER A 114 -22.64 -7.60 1.09
CA SER A 114 -23.55 -7.43 -0.05
C SER A 114 -23.33 -6.15 -0.85
N ALA A 115 -22.66 -5.14 -0.28
CA ALA A 115 -22.55 -3.81 -0.89
C ALA A 115 -21.12 -3.29 -0.98
N SER A 116 -20.11 -4.10 -0.63
CA SER A 116 -18.72 -3.69 -0.74
C SER A 116 -18.33 -3.43 -2.20
N PRO A 117 -17.63 -2.31 -2.49
CA PRO A 117 -17.21 -1.96 -3.85
C PRO A 117 -15.94 -2.69 -4.30
N VAL A 118 -15.40 -3.62 -3.49
CA VAL A 118 -14.13 -4.30 -3.77
C VAL A 118 -14.20 -5.14 -5.05
N LEU A 119 -13.17 -5.01 -5.87
CA LEU A 119 -12.98 -5.83 -7.06
C LEU A 119 -12.16 -7.07 -6.74
N SER A 120 -12.35 -8.15 -7.49
CA SER A 120 -11.37 -9.23 -7.50
C SER A 120 -10.12 -8.81 -8.27
N LEU A 121 -8.95 -9.32 -7.89
CA LEU A 121 -7.71 -9.04 -8.65
C LEU A 121 -7.79 -9.53 -10.10
N ALA A 122 -8.59 -10.57 -10.38
CA ALA A 122 -8.87 -10.98 -11.76
C ALA A 122 -9.63 -9.90 -12.55
N ARG A 123 -10.59 -9.19 -11.92
CA ARG A 123 -11.29 -8.09 -12.56
C ARG A 123 -10.39 -6.86 -12.76
N VAL A 124 -9.52 -6.58 -11.79
CA VAL A 124 -8.49 -5.54 -11.90
C VAL A 124 -7.55 -5.84 -13.07
N GLU A 125 -7.09 -7.08 -13.20
CA GLU A 125 -6.22 -7.53 -14.30
C GLU A 125 -6.91 -7.39 -15.67
N GLN A 126 -8.19 -7.77 -15.78
CA GLN A 126 -8.99 -7.58 -16.99
C GLN A 126 -9.16 -6.11 -17.39
N GLY A 127 -9.28 -5.21 -16.41
CA GLY A 127 -9.34 -3.76 -16.65
C GLY A 127 -7.99 -3.16 -17.07
N GLY A 128 -6.90 -3.87 -16.83
CA GLY A 128 -5.54 -3.46 -17.15
C GLY A 128 -4.91 -2.62 -16.03
N TYR A 129 -3.73 -3.05 -15.57
CA TYR A 129 -3.02 -2.36 -14.49
C TYR A 129 -2.52 -0.95 -14.86
N ALA A 130 -2.45 -0.63 -16.15
CA ALA A 130 -1.99 0.65 -16.66
C ALA A 130 -2.83 1.84 -16.15
N GLN A 131 -4.12 1.63 -15.83
CA GLN A 131 -5.05 2.66 -15.36
C GLN A 131 -4.85 3.11 -13.91
N TYR A 132 -3.97 2.43 -13.17
CA TYR A 132 -3.66 2.77 -11.77
C TYR A 132 -2.28 3.40 -11.69
N ASP A 133 -2.17 4.53 -11.03
CA ASP A 133 -0.92 5.27 -10.90
C ASP A 133 -0.06 4.76 -9.76
N ALA A 134 -0.68 4.16 -8.74
CA ALA A 134 0.01 3.55 -7.62
C ALA A 134 -0.78 2.37 -7.02
N VAL A 135 -0.08 1.53 -6.28
CA VAL A 135 -0.68 0.47 -5.44
C VAL A 135 -0.34 0.72 -3.98
N TYR A 136 -1.33 0.55 -3.11
CA TYR A 136 -1.20 0.61 -1.66
C TYR A 136 -1.68 -0.70 -1.01
N ILE A 137 -0.89 -1.26 -0.09
CA ILE A 137 -1.23 -2.49 0.64
C ILE A 137 -1.06 -2.25 2.15
N PRO A 138 -2.17 -2.06 2.91
CA PRO A 138 -2.10 -1.94 4.36
C PRO A 138 -1.77 -3.30 5.01
N GLY A 139 -1.41 -3.26 6.30
CA GLY A 139 -1.15 -4.45 7.10
C GLY A 139 -2.37 -4.89 7.91
N GLY A 140 -2.15 -5.21 9.19
CA GLY A 140 -2.89 -6.27 9.90
C GLY A 140 -2.35 -7.66 9.56
N HIS A 141 -2.68 -8.72 10.29
CA HIS A 141 -2.01 -10.03 10.07
C HIS A 141 -2.53 -10.79 8.84
N ALA A 142 -3.67 -10.40 8.28
CA ALA A 142 -4.33 -11.08 7.16
C ALA A 142 -3.46 -11.26 5.88
N PRO A 143 -2.59 -10.32 5.45
CA PRO A 143 -1.70 -10.50 4.31
C PRO A 143 -0.78 -11.73 4.41
N MET A 144 -0.47 -12.18 5.63
CA MET A 144 0.33 -13.40 5.86
C MET A 144 -0.43 -14.68 5.51
N GLN A 145 -1.77 -14.63 5.47
CA GLN A 145 -2.59 -15.78 5.15
C GLN A 145 -2.68 -16.02 3.64
N ASP A 146 -2.94 -14.97 2.84
CA ASP A 146 -3.25 -15.10 1.42
C ASP A 146 -2.39 -14.23 0.49
N LEU A 147 -2.13 -12.96 0.81
CA LEU A 147 -1.42 -12.05 -0.09
C LEU A 147 0.02 -12.48 -0.34
N ILE A 148 0.73 -12.91 0.71
CA ILE A 148 2.14 -13.39 0.65
C ILE A 148 2.37 -14.51 -0.38
N ARG A 149 1.32 -15.28 -0.70
CA ARG A 149 1.36 -16.46 -1.57
C ARG A 149 0.55 -16.32 -2.85
N SER A 150 -0.10 -15.17 -3.09
CA SER A 150 -1.07 -15.00 -4.18
C SER A 150 -0.42 -14.75 -5.54
N PRO A 151 -0.60 -15.63 -6.55
CA PRO A 151 -0.06 -15.39 -7.89
C PRO A 151 -0.64 -14.13 -8.56
N ALA A 152 -1.88 -13.76 -8.24
CA ALA A 152 -2.50 -12.54 -8.76
C ALA A 152 -1.82 -11.27 -8.19
N VAL A 153 -1.45 -11.30 -6.91
CA VAL A 153 -0.64 -10.23 -6.30
C VAL A 153 0.75 -10.20 -6.94
N GLY A 154 1.36 -11.35 -7.21
CA GLY A 154 2.65 -11.42 -7.90
C GLY A 154 2.62 -10.74 -9.28
N ARG A 155 1.61 -11.01 -10.11
CA ARG A 155 1.45 -10.38 -11.43
C ARG A 155 1.22 -8.87 -11.34
N LEU A 156 0.37 -8.45 -10.39
CA LEU A 156 0.16 -7.03 -10.09
C LEU A 156 1.49 -6.35 -9.76
N LEU A 157 2.23 -6.87 -8.78
CA LEU A 157 3.50 -6.30 -8.33
C LEU A 157 4.55 -6.27 -9.46
N ALA A 158 4.61 -7.30 -10.30
CA ALA A 158 5.52 -7.33 -11.46
C ALA A 158 5.21 -6.21 -12.47
N HIS A 159 3.93 -5.88 -12.69
CA HIS A 159 3.54 -4.76 -13.55
C HIS A 159 3.97 -3.42 -12.96
N PHE A 160 3.71 -3.19 -11.66
CA PHE A 160 4.08 -1.94 -11.00
C PHE A 160 5.59 -1.74 -10.96
N HIS A 161 6.34 -2.80 -10.67
CA HIS A 161 7.80 -2.80 -10.70
C HIS A 161 8.35 -2.47 -12.10
N SER A 162 7.90 -3.19 -13.14
CA SER A 162 8.37 -2.96 -14.52
C SER A 162 7.99 -1.59 -15.09
N SER A 163 6.92 -0.98 -14.56
CA SER A 163 6.47 0.36 -14.95
C SER A 163 6.99 1.46 -14.03
N ALA A 164 7.85 1.14 -13.05
CA ALA A 164 8.36 2.06 -12.03
C ALA A 164 7.25 2.87 -11.30
N LYS A 165 6.07 2.28 -11.14
CA LYS A 165 4.92 2.92 -10.48
C LYS A 165 5.01 2.78 -8.96
N PRO A 166 4.68 3.83 -8.18
CA PRO A 166 4.73 3.78 -6.73
C PRO A 166 3.99 2.57 -6.15
N THR A 167 4.71 1.81 -5.32
CA THR A 167 4.20 0.65 -4.60
C THR A 167 4.43 0.88 -3.11
N ALA A 168 3.36 1.14 -2.37
CA ALA A 168 3.42 1.53 -0.97
C ALA A 168 2.78 0.45 -0.07
N LEU A 169 3.49 0.01 0.98
CA LEU A 169 3.01 -1.03 1.88
C LEU A 169 3.36 -0.69 3.33
N VAL A 170 2.60 -1.16 4.32
CA VAL A 170 2.90 -0.90 5.74
C VAL A 170 2.65 -2.11 6.64
N CYS A 171 3.39 -2.20 7.75
CA CYS A 171 3.23 -3.19 8.81
C CYS A 171 3.47 -4.61 8.30
N HIS A 172 2.42 -5.40 8.14
CA HIS A 172 2.46 -6.74 7.55
C HIS A 172 2.22 -6.73 6.03
N GLY A 173 1.69 -5.64 5.47
CA GLY A 173 1.46 -5.46 4.04
C GLY A 173 2.70 -5.77 3.18
N PRO A 174 3.94 -5.34 3.55
CA PRO A 174 5.15 -5.68 2.81
C PRO A 174 5.40 -7.18 2.61
N ALA A 175 4.80 -8.07 3.41
CA ALA A 175 4.88 -9.51 3.17
C ALA A 175 4.35 -9.91 1.78
N ALA A 176 3.37 -9.16 1.25
CA ALA A 176 2.82 -9.38 -0.08
C ALA A 176 3.89 -9.35 -1.19
N LEU A 177 5.04 -8.69 -0.98
CA LEU A 177 6.13 -8.64 -1.95
C LEU A 177 6.70 -10.04 -2.27
N VAL A 178 6.62 -10.99 -1.34
CA VAL A 178 7.03 -12.41 -1.55
C VAL A 178 6.24 -13.05 -2.70
N ALA A 179 5.01 -12.61 -2.93
CA ALA A 179 4.16 -13.12 -4.00
C ALA A 179 4.75 -12.90 -5.41
N ALA A 180 5.71 -11.98 -5.55
CA ALA A 180 6.43 -11.72 -6.79
C ALA A 180 7.60 -12.69 -7.06
N LEU A 181 7.77 -13.75 -6.25
CA LEU A 181 8.59 -14.90 -6.61
C LEU A 181 7.88 -15.75 -7.67
N ASP A 182 8.64 -16.54 -8.44
CA ASP A 182 8.07 -17.50 -9.41
C ASP A 182 7.18 -18.56 -8.73
N ARG A 183 7.56 -18.99 -7.52
CA ARG A 183 6.85 -20.04 -6.74
C ARG A 183 6.67 -19.60 -5.29
N PRO A 184 5.82 -18.60 -5.02
CA PRO A 184 5.70 -17.99 -3.70
C PRO A 184 5.15 -18.98 -2.67
N GLU A 185 4.17 -19.81 -3.04
CA GLU A 185 3.62 -20.84 -2.16
C GLU A 185 4.69 -21.84 -1.69
N ALA A 186 5.52 -22.33 -2.60
CA ALA A 186 6.58 -23.28 -2.26
C ALA A 186 7.66 -22.64 -1.37
N PHE A 187 7.95 -21.35 -1.57
CA PHE A 187 8.86 -20.59 -0.71
C PHE A 187 8.28 -20.41 0.69
N VAL A 188 7.04 -19.94 0.80
CA VAL A 188 6.34 -19.74 2.08
C VAL A 188 6.20 -21.06 2.83
N ALA A 189 5.75 -22.15 2.19
CA ALA A 189 5.60 -23.45 2.82
C ALA A 189 6.92 -24.00 3.40
N LYS A 190 8.04 -23.80 2.71
CA LYS A 190 9.37 -24.15 3.24
C LYS A 190 9.75 -23.34 4.47
N LEU A 191 9.47 -22.03 4.46
CA LEU A 191 9.74 -21.18 5.62
C LEU A 191 8.85 -21.53 6.82
N GLU A 192 7.56 -21.80 6.59
CA GLU A 192 6.62 -22.24 7.62
C GLU A 192 7.04 -23.57 8.27
N SER A 193 7.69 -24.47 7.51
CA SER A 193 8.25 -25.72 8.04
C SER A 193 9.60 -25.54 8.76
N GLY A 194 10.15 -24.32 8.77
CA GLY A 194 11.45 -24.01 9.35
C GLY A 194 12.65 -24.34 8.44
N ALA A 195 12.41 -24.73 7.19
CA ALA A 195 13.48 -24.98 6.24
C ALA A 195 14.14 -23.68 5.79
N ARG A 196 15.44 -23.76 5.48
CA ARG A 196 16.15 -22.66 4.80
C ARG A 196 15.85 -22.69 3.31
N VAL A 197 15.47 -21.55 2.76
CA VAL A 197 15.23 -21.32 1.33
C VAL A 197 15.64 -19.89 0.98
N ASP A 198 16.10 -19.69 -0.25
CA ASP A 198 16.43 -18.40 -0.84
C ASP A 198 15.39 -17.98 -1.90
N GLY A 199 15.17 -16.68 -2.05
CA GLY A 199 14.27 -16.10 -3.04
C GLY A 199 14.92 -15.91 -4.42
N LYS A 200 15.55 -16.96 -4.99
CA LYS A 200 16.23 -16.83 -6.28
C LYS A 200 15.29 -16.26 -7.35
N GLY A 201 15.73 -15.20 -8.04
CA GLY A 201 14.98 -14.57 -9.12
C GLY A 201 13.92 -13.56 -8.65
N TRP A 202 13.84 -13.26 -7.35
CA TRP A 202 12.88 -12.28 -6.84
C TRP A 202 13.15 -10.87 -7.40
N ILE A 203 12.13 -10.22 -7.94
CA ILE A 203 12.26 -8.89 -8.56
C ILE A 203 12.65 -7.80 -7.56
N TYR A 204 12.35 -7.99 -6.27
CA TYR A 204 12.74 -7.07 -5.20
C TYR A 204 14.05 -7.45 -4.49
N ALA A 205 14.81 -8.42 -5.03
CA ALA A 205 16.12 -8.76 -4.46
C ALA A 205 17.04 -7.53 -4.44
N GLY A 206 17.67 -7.27 -3.29
CA GLY A 206 18.55 -6.12 -3.10
C GLY A 206 17.85 -4.78 -2.84
N TYR A 207 16.51 -4.71 -2.89
CA TYR A 207 15.77 -3.51 -2.45
C TYR A 207 15.94 -3.26 -0.96
N ARG A 208 16.12 -1.99 -0.59
CA ARG A 208 15.99 -1.55 0.80
C ARG A 208 14.52 -1.51 1.16
N MET A 209 14.17 -2.07 2.31
CA MET A 209 12.79 -2.14 2.76
C MET A 209 12.71 -2.24 4.28
N THR A 210 11.53 -1.97 4.82
CA THR A 210 11.15 -2.32 6.19
C THR A 210 9.81 -3.06 6.16
N VAL A 211 9.47 -3.65 7.30
CA VAL A 211 8.27 -4.42 7.60
C VAL A 211 8.24 -4.59 9.11
N ILE A 212 7.10 -4.96 9.69
CA ILE A 212 7.00 -5.18 11.14
C ILE A 212 8.08 -6.15 11.58
N SER A 213 8.84 -5.72 12.58
CA SER A 213 10.04 -6.43 12.99
C SER A 213 9.71 -7.70 13.75
N ASN A 214 10.61 -8.68 13.68
CA ASN A 214 10.56 -9.87 14.52
C ASN A 214 10.53 -9.51 16.01
N ALA A 215 11.15 -8.39 16.40
CA ALA A 215 11.14 -7.89 17.77
C ALA A 215 9.77 -7.33 18.17
N GLU A 216 9.06 -6.65 17.27
CA GLU A 216 7.68 -6.20 17.48
C GLU A 216 6.71 -7.38 17.53
N GLU A 217 6.87 -8.38 16.66
CA GLU A 217 6.11 -9.63 16.70
C GLU A 217 6.27 -10.35 18.04
N GLU A 218 7.51 -10.47 18.52
CA GLU A 218 7.81 -11.10 19.81
C GLU A 218 7.23 -10.29 20.99
N ALA A 219 7.32 -8.96 20.95
CA ALA A 219 6.74 -8.09 21.97
C ALA A 219 5.20 -8.11 21.94
N GLY A 220 4.60 -8.24 20.75
CA GLY A 220 3.16 -8.26 20.51
C GLY A 220 2.52 -9.65 20.60
N LYS A 221 3.28 -10.73 20.80
CA LYS A 221 2.76 -12.11 20.78
C LYS A 221 1.59 -12.39 21.73
N GLY A 222 1.41 -11.56 22.76
CA GLY A 222 0.26 -11.61 23.66
C GLY A 222 -1.08 -11.45 22.93
N TYR A 223 -1.12 -10.66 21.86
CA TYR A 223 -2.31 -10.48 21.01
C TYR A 223 -2.72 -11.76 20.27
N LEU A 224 -1.80 -12.71 20.08
CA LEU A 224 -2.08 -13.99 19.42
C LEU A 224 -2.73 -15.04 20.34
N ASN A 225 -3.16 -14.66 21.57
CA ASN A 225 -3.82 -15.53 22.55
C ASN A 225 -3.05 -16.84 22.81
N GLY A 226 -1.73 -16.74 22.99
CA GLY A 226 -0.83 -17.87 23.20
C GLY A 226 -0.51 -18.70 21.95
N GLY A 227 -0.96 -18.25 20.77
CA GLY A 227 -0.55 -18.78 19.48
C GLY A 227 0.81 -18.22 19.03
N VAL A 228 1.37 -18.84 17.99
CA VAL A 228 2.66 -18.45 17.41
C VAL A 228 2.53 -18.46 15.89
N MET A 229 2.96 -17.40 15.22
CA MET A 229 2.97 -17.36 13.75
C MET A 229 3.87 -18.45 13.16
N LYS A 230 3.47 -18.98 12.00
CA LYS A 230 4.27 -19.98 11.30
C LYS A 230 5.57 -19.39 10.73
N LEU A 231 5.46 -18.15 10.27
CA LEU A 231 6.51 -17.34 9.64
C LEU A 231 6.27 -15.88 10.00
N THR A 232 7.33 -15.11 10.25
CA THR A 232 7.27 -13.65 10.40
C THR A 232 7.63 -12.95 9.09
N PRO A 233 7.07 -11.76 8.82
CA PRO A 233 7.25 -11.08 7.54
C PRO A 233 8.68 -10.57 7.33
N GLN A 234 9.36 -10.08 8.37
CA GLN A 234 10.79 -9.72 8.28
C GLN A 234 11.62 -10.91 7.80
N THR A 235 11.47 -12.07 8.44
CA THR A 235 12.20 -13.28 8.06
C THR A 235 11.93 -13.66 6.61
N ALA A 236 10.67 -13.56 6.16
CA ALA A 236 10.30 -13.88 4.78
C ALA A 236 11.02 -12.98 3.76
N LEU A 237 11.03 -11.67 3.98
CA LEU A 237 11.64 -10.70 3.06
C LEU A 237 13.17 -10.78 3.07
N GLU A 238 13.80 -10.97 4.23
CA GLU A 238 15.25 -11.17 4.32
C GLU A 238 15.68 -12.46 3.59
N ARG A 239 14.92 -13.55 3.75
CA ARG A 239 15.16 -14.82 3.04
C ARG A 239 14.93 -14.72 1.54
N ALA A 240 13.99 -13.87 1.12
CA ALA A 240 13.77 -13.59 -0.29
C ALA A 240 14.91 -12.77 -0.92
N GLY A 241 15.70 -12.05 -0.10
CA GLY A 241 16.87 -11.27 -0.54
C GLY A 241 16.73 -9.75 -0.35
N GLY A 242 15.73 -9.31 0.42
CA GLY A 242 15.54 -7.90 0.77
C GLY A 242 16.63 -7.37 1.71
N LYS A 243 16.96 -6.09 1.58
CA LYS A 243 17.86 -5.36 2.49
C LYS A 243 17.01 -4.68 3.57
N TYR A 244 16.69 -5.46 4.60
CA TYR A 244 15.86 -5.02 5.72
C TYR A 244 16.58 -3.98 6.60
N SER A 245 15.82 -3.02 7.12
CA SER A 245 16.22 -2.12 8.20
C SER A 245 15.02 -1.79 9.09
N SER A 246 15.27 -1.52 10.37
CA SER A 246 14.23 -1.17 11.34
C SER A 246 14.58 0.06 12.15
N GLY A 247 13.54 0.78 12.59
CA GLY A 247 13.61 1.75 13.67
C GLY A 247 13.28 1.10 15.03
N PRO A 248 13.21 1.90 16.11
CA PRO A 248 12.75 1.43 17.41
C PRO A 248 11.35 0.81 17.33
N ASN A 249 11.08 -0.21 18.15
CA ASN A 249 9.77 -0.86 18.20
C ASN A 249 8.64 0.16 18.40
N TRP A 250 7.56 0.01 17.63
CA TRP A 250 6.35 0.85 17.66
C TRP A 250 6.53 2.31 17.24
N ALA A 251 7.77 2.76 17.02
CA ALA A 251 8.05 4.07 16.46
C ALA A 251 7.89 4.05 14.92
N PRO A 252 7.50 5.15 14.28
CA PRO A 252 7.43 5.21 12.83
C PRO A 252 8.81 5.00 12.21
N HIS A 253 8.88 4.13 11.22
CA HIS A 253 10.06 3.94 10.36
C HIS A 253 9.61 3.62 8.96
N ILE A 254 10.07 4.41 7.98
CA ILE A 254 9.67 4.29 6.58
C ILE A 254 10.93 4.20 5.73
N VAL A 255 10.94 3.26 4.79
CA VAL A 255 12.02 3.08 3.81
C VAL A 255 11.44 3.30 2.42
N SER A 256 12.06 4.20 1.66
CA SER A 256 11.78 4.39 0.23
C SER A 256 13.02 4.04 -0.59
N ASP A 257 12.82 3.19 -1.60
CA ASP A 257 13.85 2.77 -2.53
C ASP A 257 13.23 2.61 -3.93
N ARG A 258 13.64 3.46 -4.87
CA ARG A 258 13.07 3.55 -6.22
C ARG A 258 11.55 3.77 -6.16
N GLU A 259 10.76 2.85 -6.71
CA GLU A 259 9.30 2.86 -6.72
C GLU A 259 8.68 2.32 -5.42
N LEU A 260 9.45 1.59 -4.62
CA LEU A 260 8.98 0.91 -3.43
C LEU A 260 9.01 1.84 -2.20
N ILE A 261 7.90 1.87 -1.46
CA ILE A 261 7.74 2.54 -0.18
C ILE A 261 7.24 1.50 0.82
N THR A 262 7.94 1.33 1.93
CA THR A 262 7.55 0.39 2.99
C THR A 262 7.58 1.06 4.34
N GLY A 263 6.55 0.86 5.15
CA GLY A 263 6.47 1.31 6.54
C GLY A 263 6.50 0.14 7.51
N GLN A 264 7.17 0.31 8.64
CA GLN A 264 7.46 -0.77 9.58
C GLN A 264 6.20 -1.27 10.30
N ASN A 265 5.33 -0.39 10.77
CA ASN A 265 4.29 -0.72 11.76
C ASN A 265 3.10 0.24 11.64
N PRO A 266 2.04 0.13 12.48
CA PRO A 266 0.87 0.99 12.37
C PRO A 266 1.19 2.48 12.46
N ALA A 267 2.18 2.88 13.28
CA ALA A 267 2.60 4.27 13.43
C ALA A 267 3.24 4.84 12.14
N SER A 268 3.67 3.98 11.23
CA SER A 268 4.30 4.37 9.96
C SER A 268 3.29 4.69 8.85
N ALA A 269 1.99 4.37 9.03
CA ALA A 269 0.98 4.47 7.97
C ALA A 269 0.82 5.88 7.39
N VAL A 270 0.78 6.90 8.24
CA VAL A 270 0.68 8.31 7.80
C VAL A 270 1.90 8.71 6.98
N GLY A 271 3.12 8.38 7.44
CA GLY A 271 4.35 8.68 6.71
C GLY A 271 4.46 7.96 5.37
N VAL A 272 3.95 6.72 5.28
CA VAL A 272 3.83 6.00 4.00
C VAL A 272 2.88 6.73 3.05
N ALA A 273 1.73 7.21 3.54
CA ALA A 273 0.77 7.96 2.73
C ALA A 273 1.35 9.29 2.24
N ASP A 274 2.09 10.01 3.08
CA ASP A 274 2.71 11.28 2.73
C ASP A 274 3.77 11.09 1.61
N LEU A 275 4.59 10.06 1.71
CA LEU A 275 5.54 9.71 0.65
C LEU A 275 4.84 9.25 -0.63
N LEU A 276 3.76 8.48 -0.51
CA LEU A 276 2.99 8.05 -1.68
C LEU A 276 2.37 9.26 -2.40
N LEU A 277 1.74 10.17 -1.66
CA LEU A 277 1.18 11.42 -2.18
C LEU A 277 2.23 12.24 -2.93
N ALA A 278 3.44 12.35 -2.39
CA ALA A 278 4.54 13.06 -3.03
C ALA A 278 5.00 12.43 -4.37
N ARG A 279 4.62 11.18 -4.66
CA ARG A 279 4.89 10.50 -5.94
C ARG A 279 3.73 10.59 -6.94
N LEU A 280 2.57 11.09 -6.52
CA LEU A 280 1.39 11.24 -7.38
C LEU A 280 1.36 12.64 -8.01
N PRO A 281 0.77 12.79 -9.21
CA PRO A 281 0.52 14.11 -9.77
C PRO A 281 -0.38 14.91 -8.83
N ALA A 282 -0.16 16.24 -8.73
CA ALA A 282 -1.10 17.09 -8.01
C ALA A 282 -2.48 16.99 -8.67
N ALA A 283 -3.54 16.73 -7.89
CA ALA A 283 -4.91 16.75 -8.41
C ALA A 283 -5.46 18.19 -8.45
N ALA A 284 -6.32 18.49 -9.42
CA ALA A 284 -7.13 19.69 -9.36
C ALA A 284 -8.12 19.56 -8.18
N LEU A 285 -7.88 20.29 -7.09
CA LEU A 285 -8.85 20.38 -6.00
C LEU A 285 -10.09 21.13 -6.53
N ASN A 286 -11.21 20.43 -6.68
CA ASN A 286 -12.49 21.08 -6.96
C ASN A 286 -12.92 21.89 -5.73
N THR A 287 -12.56 23.17 -5.70
CA THR A 287 -13.07 24.13 -4.72
C THR A 287 -14.49 24.53 -5.08
N THR A 288 -15.45 23.62 -4.89
CA THR A 288 -16.87 23.99 -4.79
C THR A 288 -17.27 23.84 -3.33
N LYS A 289 -17.22 24.97 -2.62
CA LYS A 289 -17.94 25.18 -1.36
C LYS A 289 -19.45 25.16 -1.61
#